data_AF-A0A947E5S8-F1
#
_entry.id   AF-A0A947E5S8-F1
#
_cell.length_a   1.000
_cell.length_b   1.000
_cell.length_c   1.000
_cell.angle_alpha   90.00
_cell.angle_beta   90.00
_cell.angle_gamma   90.00
#
_symmetry.space_group_name_H-M   'P 1'
#
loop_
_entity.id
_entity.type
_entity.pdbx_description
1 polymer ?
#
loop_
_entity_poly.entity_id
_entity_poly.type
_entity_poly.pdbx_seq_one_letter_code
_entity_poly.pdbx_strand_id
1 'polypeptide(L)'
;MPTIIKRGDKFLARVRRQGFSPVSQTFIRKTDAVAWGRRVEADMQAGKWVDEPAQARPSLKEAIAEYRHKVAVRLKGARDYAYSFKEIEASDLGGKPLDQLKPSDLAEWRDALAGRGLKPATVARRLGLLSGVLSWCHKEKGWLADNPMRSVRKPTVRDARTRTLDPEEVRYLELATSAARATWLPDAVILLIRTAMRRSELVGLQCGDVDLARSVAILQDSKNGEQREVPLCPEAKMAIARLTADAVKQGRKAVLPINDPEAVSFAFRRAVVRARARYEEDCAASGAVCDSKFMHGIRLHDLRHHAVSVWARTGGLSLIELMKVSGHKSPRMLARYAHLSSEEVAAKMATLNV
;
A
#
# COMPACT_ATOMS: atom_id res chain seq x y z
N MET A 1 13.59 45.16 17.61
CA MET A 1 13.15 45.09 16.20
C MET A 1 12.85 43.64 15.83
N PRO A 2 11.68 43.36 15.22
CA PRO A 2 11.30 42.01 14.83
C PRO A 2 12.22 41.48 13.71
N THR A 3 12.69 40.25 13.84
CA THR A 3 13.41 39.57 12.76
C THR A 3 12.42 39.07 11.72
N ILE A 4 12.58 39.48 10.45
CA ILE A 4 11.72 39.05 9.34
C ILE A 4 12.50 38.08 8.44
N ILE A 5 11.98 36.87 8.26
CA ILE A 5 12.59 35.81 7.46
C ILE A 5 11.65 35.46 6.29
N LYS A 6 12.13 35.56 5.04
CA LYS A 6 11.37 35.13 3.86
C LYS A 6 11.37 33.60 3.77
N ARG A 7 10.19 32.98 3.66
CA ARG A 7 9.97 31.52 3.50
C ARG A 7 9.07 31.27 2.29
N GLY A 8 9.66 31.10 1.11
CA GLY A 8 8.92 31.00 -0.14
C GLY A 8 8.12 32.29 -0.42
N ASP A 9 6.82 32.15 -0.63
CA ASP A 9 5.87 33.25 -0.87
C ASP A 9 5.35 33.91 0.41
N LYS A 10 5.91 33.56 1.58
CA LYS A 10 5.47 34.08 2.88
C LYS A 10 6.64 34.69 3.66
N PHE A 11 6.31 35.52 4.65
CA PHE A 11 7.25 36.19 5.55
C PHE A 11 6.97 35.78 7.00
N LEU A 12 7.95 35.19 7.68
CA LEU A 12 7.90 34.88 9.11
C LEU A 12 8.46 36.05 9.90
N ALA A 13 7.64 36.67 10.76
CA ALA A 13 8.09 37.64 11.76
C ALA A 13 8.39 36.93 13.08
N ARG A 14 9.51 37.26 13.73
CA ARG A 14 9.91 36.72 15.03
C ARG A 14 10.30 37.86 15.97
N VAL A 15 9.69 37.91 17.14
CA VAL A 15 10.00 38.86 18.21
C VAL A 15 10.72 38.12 19.33
N ARG A 16 11.85 38.66 19.78
CA ARG A 16 12.64 38.15 20.91
C ARG A 16 12.96 39.31 21.82
N ARG A 17 12.50 39.25 23.07
CA ARG A 17 12.76 40.25 24.10
C ARG A 17 13.09 39.55 25.41
N GLN A 18 14.07 40.07 26.14
CA GLN A 18 14.48 39.51 27.43
C GLN A 18 13.31 39.59 28.42
N GLY A 19 13.00 38.49 29.09
CA GLY A 19 11.87 38.38 30.02
C GLY A 19 10.54 37.94 29.41
N PHE A 20 10.44 37.75 28.09
CA PHE A 20 9.22 37.30 27.39
C PHE A 20 9.48 36.05 26.54
N SER A 21 8.47 35.19 26.39
CA SER A 21 8.55 34.03 25.49
C SER A 21 8.71 34.47 24.03
N PRO A 22 9.58 33.84 23.21
CA PRO A 22 9.73 34.18 21.80
C PRO A 22 8.44 33.94 21.02
N VAL A 23 7.91 34.96 20.35
CA VAL A 23 6.69 34.86 19.53
C VAL A 23 7.04 34.96 18.05
N SER A 24 6.33 34.20 17.22
CA SER A 24 6.47 34.30 15.77
C SER A 24 5.16 34.06 15.03
N GLN A 25 4.95 34.80 13.95
CA GLN A 25 3.77 34.68 13.09
C GLN A 25 4.15 34.85 11.62
N THR A 26 3.44 34.17 10.72
CA THR A 26 3.71 34.18 9.27
C THR A 26 2.67 35.00 8.53
N PHE A 27 3.10 35.80 7.56
CA PHE A 27 2.29 36.73 6.77
C PHE A 27 2.55 36.55 5.27
N ILE A 28 1.59 36.94 4.43
CA ILE A 28 1.77 36.95 2.97
C ILE A 28 2.57 38.18 2.54
N ARG A 29 2.31 39.34 3.16
CA ARG A 29 2.99 40.61 2.85
C ARG A 29 4.07 40.92 3.89
N LYS A 30 5.22 41.41 3.42
CA LYS A 30 6.33 41.86 4.29
C LYS A 30 5.91 43.01 5.20
N THR A 31 5.07 43.91 4.70
CA THR A 31 4.54 45.06 5.44
C THR A 31 3.80 44.63 6.70
N ASP A 32 2.94 43.62 6.57
CA ASP A 32 2.10 43.12 7.65
C ASP A 32 2.96 42.42 8.71
N ALA A 33 3.98 41.67 8.27
CA ALA A 33 4.96 41.03 9.15
C ALA A 33 5.73 42.04 10.00
N VAL A 34 6.14 43.16 9.40
CA VAL A 34 6.84 44.25 10.10
C VAL A 34 5.90 44.98 11.05
N ALA A 35 4.68 45.32 10.62
CA ALA A 35 3.68 46.01 11.43
C ALA A 35 3.28 45.19 12.65
N TRP A 36 3.02 43.90 12.46
CA TRP A 36 2.74 42.96 13.56
C TRP A 36 3.89 42.89 14.55
N GLY A 37 5.12 42.71 14.07
CA GLY A 37 6.28 42.58 14.96
C GLY A 37 6.53 43.85 15.78
N ARG A 38 6.31 45.03 15.21
CA ARG A 38 6.38 46.31 15.93
C ARG A 38 5.28 46.45 16.99
N ARG A 39 4.05 46.04 16.66
CA ARG A 39 2.93 46.05 17.61
C ARG A 39 3.21 45.15 18.81
N VAL A 40 3.64 43.91 18.56
CA VAL A 40 3.99 42.95 19.63
C VAL A 40 5.13 43.47 20.50
N GLU A 41 6.19 44.05 19.92
CA GLU A 41 7.26 44.68 20.70
C GLU A 41 6.77 45.86 21.56
N ALA A 42 5.83 46.66 21.03
CA ALA A 42 5.23 47.78 21.74
C ALA A 42 4.29 47.32 22.88
N ASP A 43 3.50 46.26 22.66
CA ASP A 43 2.63 45.68 23.68
C ASP A 43 3.44 45.07 24.83
N MET A 44 4.57 44.41 24.51
CA MET A 44 5.55 43.93 25.50
C MET A 44 6.21 45.08 26.29
N GLN A 45 6.44 46.22 25.65
CA GLN A 45 7.01 47.40 26.32
C GLN A 45 6.00 48.09 27.23
N ALA A 46 4.74 48.14 26.81
CA ALA A 46 3.67 48.83 27.52
C ALA A 46 3.08 47.99 28.69
N GLY A 47 3.62 46.79 28.95
CA GLY A 47 3.09 45.88 29.97
C GLY A 47 1.69 45.34 29.66
N LYS A 48 1.20 45.55 28.43
CA LYS A 48 -0.11 45.05 27.95
C LYS A 48 -0.02 43.65 27.37
N TRP A 49 1.21 43.17 27.17
CA TRP A 49 1.46 41.80 26.74
C TRP A 49 1.25 40.84 27.90
N VAL A 50 0.13 40.13 27.84
CA VAL A 50 -0.03 38.90 28.59
C VAL A 50 0.64 37.83 27.75
N ASP A 51 1.69 37.19 28.29
CA ASP A 51 2.14 35.92 27.75
C ASP A 51 0.92 34.98 27.84
N GLU A 52 0.22 34.75 26.73
CA GLU A 52 -0.61 33.57 26.62
C GLU A 52 0.33 32.41 26.99
N PRO A 53 0.11 31.70 28.12
CA PRO A 53 0.97 30.59 28.47
C PRO A 53 0.97 29.70 27.25
N ALA A 54 2.14 29.52 26.62
CA ALA A 54 2.26 28.80 25.36
C ALA A 54 1.47 27.51 25.51
N GLN A 55 0.28 27.47 24.89
CA GLN A 55 -0.71 26.46 25.25
C GLN A 55 -0.04 25.12 24.99
N ALA A 56 0.21 24.36 26.07
CA ALA A 56 1.07 23.19 26.01
C ALA A 56 0.59 22.33 24.85
N ARG A 57 1.44 22.18 23.84
CA ARG A 57 1.04 21.44 22.65
C ARG A 57 0.79 20.00 23.08
N PRO A 58 -0.23 19.34 22.52
CA PRO A 58 -0.47 17.95 22.86
C PRO A 58 0.78 17.13 22.58
N SER A 59 0.96 16.08 23.37
CA SER A 59 1.94 15.04 23.11
C SER A 59 1.62 14.33 21.79
N LEU A 60 2.64 13.67 21.22
CA LEU A 60 2.44 12.84 20.03
C LEU A 60 1.39 11.75 20.28
N LYS A 61 1.35 11.16 21.48
CA LYS A 61 0.37 10.14 21.87
C LYS A 61 -1.06 10.67 21.83
N GLU A 62 -1.31 11.86 22.38
CA GLU A 62 -2.62 12.51 22.34
C GLU A 62 -3.04 12.83 20.90
N ALA A 63 -2.10 13.33 20.11
CA ALA A 63 -2.33 13.62 18.70
C ALA A 63 -2.67 12.36 17.88
N ILE A 64 -1.99 11.24 18.14
CA ILE A 64 -2.29 9.95 17.50
C ILE A 64 -3.66 9.45 17.94
N ALA A 65 -4.00 9.54 19.23
CA ALA A 65 -5.31 9.12 19.72
C ALA A 65 -6.43 9.89 19.01
N GLU A 66 -6.32 11.21 18.92
CA GLU A 66 -7.32 12.01 18.21
C GLU A 66 -7.35 11.69 16.70
N TYR A 67 -6.19 11.55 16.05
CA TYR A 67 -6.10 11.18 14.63
C TYR A 67 -6.78 9.83 14.37
N ARG A 68 -6.63 8.85 15.28
CA ARG A 68 -7.25 7.53 15.14
C ARG A 68 -8.77 7.60 15.11
N HIS A 69 -9.36 8.40 16.00
CA HIS A 69 -10.81 8.55 16.11
C HIS A 69 -11.40 9.40 14.98
N LYS A 70 -10.71 10.46 14.52
CA LYS A 70 -11.26 11.39 13.54
C LYS A 70 -10.93 11.05 12.09
N VAL A 71 -9.73 10.52 11.85
CA VAL A 71 -9.20 10.30 10.49
C VAL A 71 -9.00 8.82 10.21
N ALA A 72 -8.24 8.12 11.05
CA ALA A 72 -7.81 6.75 10.73
C ALA A 72 -8.98 5.76 10.64
N VAL A 73 -10.08 5.99 11.37
CA VAL A 73 -11.31 5.18 11.29
C VAL A 73 -11.88 5.10 9.87
N ARG A 74 -11.64 6.10 9.03
CA ARG A 74 -12.11 6.18 7.64
C ARG A 74 -11.12 5.57 6.64
N LEU A 75 -9.90 5.22 7.07
CA LEU A 75 -8.87 4.68 6.19
C LEU A 75 -9.08 3.18 5.96
N LYS A 76 -8.95 2.75 4.69
CA LYS A 76 -8.85 1.33 4.36
C LYS A 76 -7.64 0.73 5.09
N GLY A 77 -7.87 -0.29 5.93
CA GLY A 77 -6.83 -0.91 6.76
C GLY A 77 -6.64 -0.28 8.15
N ALA A 78 -7.60 0.49 8.65
CA ALA A 78 -7.59 1.03 10.03
C ALA A 78 -7.18 -0.01 11.10
N ARG A 79 -7.65 -1.26 10.94
CA ARG A 79 -7.28 -2.39 11.81
C ARG A 79 -5.78 -2.69 11.79
N ASP A 80 -5.16 -2.74 10.62
CA ASP A 80 -3.71 -3.01 10.46
C ASP A 80 -2.86 -1.88 11.05
N TYR A 81 -3.37 -0.64 10.99
CA TYR A 81 -2.67 0.52 11.53
C TYR A 81 -2.75 0.63 13.04
N ALA A 82 -3.75 0.03 13.70
CA ALA A 82 -3.94 0.11 15.14
C ALA A 82 -2.71 -0.38 15.92
N TYR A 83 -2.10 -1.48 15.50
CA TYR A 83 -0.85 -1.98 16.10
C TYR A 83 0.30 -0.99 15.90
N SER A 84 0.43 -0.42 14.69
CA SER A 84 1.50 0.53 14.38
C SER A 84 1.35 1.82 15.18
N PHE A 85 0.13 2.30 15.40
CA PHE A 85 -0.13 3.45 16.27
C PHE A 85 0.24 3.17 17.71
N LYS A 86 -0.18 2.02 18.27
CA LYS A 86 0.19 1.62 19.63
C LYS A 86 1.71 1.53 19.81
N GLU A 87 2.43 1.00 18.83
CA GLU A 87 3.89 0.92 18.85
C GLU A 87 4.55 2.32 18.84
N ILE A 88 3.99 3.28 18.08
CA ILE A 88 4.47 4.67 18.08
C ILE A 88 4.15 5.34 19.42
N GLU A 89 2.93 5.19 19.94
CA GLU A 89 2.48 5.73 21.23
C GLU A 89 3.33 5.22 22.40
N ALA A 90 3.82 3.98 22.32
CA ALA A 90 4.67 3.36 23.33
C ALA A 90 6.18 3.66 23.15
N SER A 91 6.58 4.32 22.07
CA SER A 91 7.98 4.71 21.85
C SER A 91 8.34 5.97 22.63
N ASP A 92 9.64 6.29 22.70
CA ASP A 92 10.15 7.53 23.30
C ASP A 92 9.61 8.80 22.63
N LEU A 93 9.02 8.69 21.44
CA LEU A 93 8.34 9.79 20.76
C LEU A 93 6.96 10.08 21.35
N GLY A 94 6.27 9.06 21.88
CA GLY A 94 4.86 9.15 22.26
C GLY A 94 4.59 10.22 23.32
N GLY A 95 5.47 10.31 24.32
CA GLY A 95 5.38 11.31 25.39
C GLY A 95 5.86 12.71 25.00
N LYS A 96 6.55 12.88 23.86
CA LYS A 96 7.12 14.18 23.47
C LYS A 96 5.99 15.14 23.03
N PRO A 97 5.97 16.38 23.55
CA PRO A 97 5.15 17.45 23.01
C PRO A 97 5.42 17.67 21.51
N LEU A 98 4.39 17.93 20.73
CA LEU A 98 4.53 18.07 19.27
C LEU A 98 5.51 19.18 18.87
N ASP A 99 5.56 20.29 19.60
CA ASP A 99 6.49 21.41 19.36
C ASP A 99 7.96 21.08 19.69
N GLN A 100 8.20 20.02 20.47
CA GLN A 100 9.54 19.54 20.81
C GLN A 100 10.01 18.40 19.90
N LEU A 101 9.15 17.88 19.03
CA LEU A 101 9.47 16.76 18.14
C LEU A 101 10.40 17.21 16.99
N LYS A 102 11.66 16.76 17.03
CA LYS A 102 12.70 17.12 16.06
C LYS A 102 12.88 16.05 14.98
N PRO A 103 13.39 16.42 13.79
CA PRO A 103 13.79 15.43 12.77
C PRO A 103 14.80 14.39 13.27
N SER A 104 15.67 14.74 14.23
CA SER A 104 16.62 13.81 14.85
C SER A 104 15.92 12.69 15.62
N ASP A 105 14.89 13.01 16.41
CA ASP A 105 14.12 12.02 17.17
C ASP A 105 13.47 10.99 16.23
N LEU A 106 12.96 11.46 15.10
CA LEU A 106 12.32 10.63 14.08
C LEU A 106 13.32 9.75 13.32
N ALA A 107 14.54 10.24 13.12
CA ALA A 107 15.64 9.48 12.52
C ALA A 107 16.14 8.39 13.47
N GLU A 108 16.31 8.71 14.76
CA GLU A 108 16.65 7.74 15.81
C GLU A 108 15.59 6.65 15.91
N TRP A 109 14.30 7.02 15.88
CA TRP A 109 13.22 6.04 15.87
C TRP A 109 13.26 5.13 14.63
N ARG A 110 13.50 5.69 13.43
CA ARG A 110 13.73 4.89 12.21
C ARG A 110 14.85 3.87 12.41
N ASP A 111 15.97 4.31 12.98
CA ASP A 111 17.16 3.48 13.14
C ASP A 111 16.95 2.41 14.22
N ALA A 112 16.22 2.74 15.31
CA ALA A 112 15.77 1.77 16.29
C ALA A 112 14.83 0.70 15.69
N LEU A 113 13.91 1.12 14.80
CA LEU A 113 13.06 0.16 14.07
C LEU A 113 13.88 -0.76 13.17
N ALA A 114 14.90 -0.25 12.50
CA ALA A 114 15.80 -1.05 11.68
C ALA A 114 16.66 -2.00 12.54
N GLY A 115 17.19 -1.52 13.67
CA GLY A 115 17.96 -2.30 14.64
C GLY A 115 17.20 -3.46 15.26
N ARG A 116 15.86 -3.36 15.34
CA ARG A 116 14.95 -4.47 15.72
C ARG A 116 14.80 -5.55 14.62
N GLY A 117 15.50 -5.44 13.50
CA GLY A 117 15.48 -6.43 12.41
C GLY A 117 14.31 -6.28 11.44
N LEU A 118 13.62 -5.13 11.43
CA LEU A 118 12.47 -4.95 10.54
C LEU A 118 12.89 -4.65 9.11
N LYS A 119 12.13 -5.23 8.17
CA LYS A 119 12.35 -4.98 6.74
C LYS A 119 12.17 -3.50 6.39
N PRO A 120 12.98 -2.95 5.46
CA PRO A 120 12.87 -1.56 5.02
C PRO A 120 11.46 -1.11 4.63
N ALA A 121 10.69 -2.00 3.97
CA ALA A 121 9.28 -1.74 3.62
C ALA A 121 8.39 -1.48 4.84
N THR A 122 8.58 -2.26 5.91
CA THR A 122 7.84 -2.11 7.16
C THR A 122 8.20 -0.80 7.86
N VAL A 123 9.49 -0.48 7.93
CA VAL A 123 9.98 0.79 8.50
C VAL A 123 9.42 1.98 7.71
N ALA A 124 9.50 1.94 6.38
CA ALA A 124 8.95 2.99 5.51
C ALA A 124 7.42 3.17 5.70
N ARG A 125 6.66 2.08 5.89
CA ARG A 125 5.22 2.13 6.18
C ARG A 125 4.93 2.83 7.51
N ARG A 126 5.69 2.53 8.56
CA ARG A 126 5.55 3.16 9.89
C ARG A 126 5.88 4.65 9.86
N LEU A 127 6.98 5.02 9.21
CA LEU A 127 7.33 6.43 8.96
C LEU A 127 6.27 7.15 8.11
N GLY A 128 5.68 6.46 7.13
CA GLY A 128 4.56 6.99 6.33
C GLY A 128 3.32 7.26 7.18
N LEU A 129 2.98 6.35 8.09
CA LEU A 129 1.85 6.51 9.00
C LEU A 129 2.04 7.72 9.92
N LEU A 130 3.21 7.82 10.57
CA LEU A 130 3.55 8.96 11.41
C LEU A 130 3.58 10.27 10.63
N SER A 131 4.12 10.25 9.41
CA SER A 131 4.10 11.42 8.52
C SER A 131 2.68 11.88 8.18
N GLY A 132 1.71 10.95 8.08
CA GLY A 132 0.28 11.26 7.93
C GLY A 132 -0.29 12.00 9.14
N VAL A 133 -0.04 11.47 10.35
CA VAL A 133 -0.46 12.11 11.61
C VAL A 133 0.11 13.52 11.74
N LEU A 134 1.41 13.70 11.51
CA LEU A 134 2.06 15.00 11.63
C LEU A 134 1.62 15.98 10.53
N SER A 135 1.30 15.49 9.34
CA SER A 135 0.70 16.32 8.28
C SER A 135 -0.68 16.82 8.67
N TRP A 136 -1.49 15.98 9.31
CA TRP A 136 -2.80 16.37 9.84
C TRP A 136 -2.66 17.39 10.99
N CYS A 137 -1.73 17.16 11.93
CA CYS A 137 -1.42 18.10 13.01
C CYS A 137 -1.00 19.47 12.48
N HIS A 138 -0.21 19.50 11.40
CA HIS A 138 0.19 20.74 10.74
C HIS A 138 -0.97 21.43 10.00
N LYS A 139 -1.68 20.70 9.13
CA LYS A 139 -2.65 21.28 8.19
C LYS A 139 -4.02 21.59 8.81
N GLU A 140 -4.53 20.71 9.65
CA GLU A 140 -5.90 20.81 10.17
C GLU A 140 -5.94 21.37 11.60
N LYS A 141 -4.91 21.08 12.40
CA LYS A 141 -4.86 21.49 13.81
C LYS A 141 -4.03 22.72 14.09
N GLY A 142 -3.09 23.05 13.21
CA GLY A 142 -2.13 24.13 13.45
C GLY A 142 -1.23 23.89 14.68
N TRP A 143 -1.10 22.64 15.15
CA TRP A 143 -0.26 22.29 16.29
C TRP A 143 1.23 22.26 15.93
N LEU A 144 1.54 22.15 14.64
CA LEU A 144 2.90 22.13 14.10
C LEU A 144 3.07 23.21 13.05
N ALA A 145 4.20 23.92 13.09
CA ALA A 145 4.58 24.89 12.07
C ALA A 145 4.90 24.22 10.71
N ASP A 146 5.44 23.01 10.73
CA ASP A 146 5.66 22.14 9.57
C ASP A 146 5.76 20.68 10.02
N ASN A 147 5.71 19.73 9.08
CA ASN A 147 5.88 18.31 9.34
C ASN A 147 7.38 17.92 9.41
N PRO A 148 7.93 17.60 10.60
CA PRO A 148 9.35 17.26 10.74
C PRO A 148 9.77 15.98 9.99
N MET A 149 8.84 15.09 9.64
CA MET A 149 9.13 13.91 8.82
C MET A 149 9.60 14.25 7.40
N ARG A 150 9.37 15.47 6.90
CA ARG A 150 9.85 15.90 5.57
C ARG A 150 11.38 15.95 5.48
N SER A 151 12.05 16.18 6.60
CA SER A 151 13.51 16.23 6.69
C SER A 151 14.14 14.86 6.98
N VAL A 152 13.33 13.81 7.17
CA VAL A 152 13.81 12.47 7.52
C VAL A 152 13.92 11.60 6.27
N ARG A 153 15.14 11.11 5.99
CA ARG A 153 15.36 10.15 4.91
C ARG A 153 14.68 8.81 5.25
N LYS A 154 13.79 8.35 4.37
CA LYS A 154 13.15 7.04 4.47
C LYS A 154 14.07 5.94 3.91
N PRO A 155 13.98 4.71 4.43
CA PRO A 155 14.72 3.57 3.87
C PRO A 155 14.36 3.32 2.41
N THR A 156 15.35 2.94 1.61
CA THR A 156 15.12 2.49 0.24
C THR A 156 14.50 1.09 0.26
N VAL A 157 13.32 0.94 -0.33
CA VAL A 157 12.62 -0.34 -0.43
C VAL A 157 12.97 -1.00 -1.75
N ARG A 158 13.69 -2.13 -1.70
CA ARG A 158 14.02 -2.99 -2.85
C ARG A 158 13.35 -4.35 -2.69
N ASP A 159 12.02 -4.37 -2.79
CA ASP A 159 11.19 -5.56 -2.61
C ASP A 159 10.50 -6.03 -3.91
N ALA A 160 11.01 -5.57 -5.06
CA ALA A 160 10.53 -6.03 -6.35
C ALA A 160 10.75 -7.54 -6.46
N ARG A 161 9.67 -8.27 -6.69
CA ARG A 161 9.65 -9.72 -6.83
C ARG A 161 9.42 -10.06 -8.29
N THR A 162 10.34 -10.84 -8.86
CA THR A 162 10.34 -11.25 -10.27
C THR A 162 9.86 -12.69 -10.48
N ARG A 163 9.29 -13.32 -9.46
CA ARG A 163 8.86 -14.72 -9.52
C ARG A 163 7.63 -14.87 -10.42
N THR A 164 7.80 -15.59 -11.53
CA THR A 164 6.72 -16.05 -12.43
C THR A 164 6.68 -17.57 -12.41
N LEU A 165 5.50 -18.16 -12.57
CA LEU A 165 5.34 -19.62 -12.64
C LEU A 165 5.77 -20.17 -14.00
N ASP A 166 6.39 -21.34 -13.98
CA ASP A 166 6.63 -22.18 -15.16
C ASP A 166 5.33 -22.92 -15.58
N PRO A 167 5.10 -23.23 -16.87
CA PRO A 167 3.93 -24.00 -17.29
C PRO A 167 3.72 -25.31 -16.52
N GLU A 168 4.78 -26.04 -16.20
CA GLU A 168 4.67 -27.25 -15.39
C GLU A 168 4.26 -26.94 -13.94
N GLU A 169 4.76 -25.85 -13.35
CA GLU A 169 4.32 -25.40 -12.02
C GLU A 169 2.82 -25.06 -12.01
N VAL A 170 2.32 -24.46 -13.08
CA VAL A 170 0.88 -24.22 -13.25
C VAL A 170 0.12 -25.54 -13.29
N ARG A 171 0.60 -26.52 -14.05
CA ARG A 171 -0.02 -27.86 -14.14
C ARG A 171 -0.08 -28.56 -12.79
N TYR A 172 1.02 -28.61 -12.03
CA TYR A 172 1.03 -29.21 -10.69
C TYR A 172 0.12 -28.47 -9.71
N LEU A 173 0.05 -27.14 -9.82
CA LEU A 173 -0.85 -26.33 -9.02
C LEU A 173 -2.33 -26.62 -9.34
N GLU A 174 -2.70 -26.77 -10.61
CA GLU A 174 -4.04 -27.14 -11.04
C GLU A 174 -4.44 -28.53 -10.52
N LEU A 175 -3.54 -29.51 -10.60
CA LEU A 175 -3.77 -30.83 -10.02
C LEU A 175 -3.98 -30.77 -8.49
N ALA A 176 -3.11 -30.06 -7.78
CA ALA A 176 -3.16 -29.99 -6.31
C ALA A 176 -4.32 -29.14 -5.76
N THR A 177 -4.83 -28.20 -6.55
CA THR A 177 -6.04 -27.43 -6.22
C THR A 177 -7.28 -28.25 -6.51
N SER A 178 -7.32 -29.00 -7.62
CA SER A 178 -8.44 -29.89 -7.97
C SER A 178 -8.66 -30.99 -6.92
N ALA A 179 -7.58 -31.50 -6.32
CA ALA A 179 -7.64 -32.46 -5.21
C ALA A 179 -7.88 -31.80 -3.82
N ALA A 180 -8.09 -30.48 -3.75
CA ALA A 180 -8.28 -29.80 -2.48
C ALA A 180 -9.70 -30.01 -1.91
N ARG A 181 -9.80 -30.13 -0.58
CA ARG A 181 -11.10 -30.10 0.13
C ARG A 181 -11.91 -28.82 -0.13
N ALA A 182 -11.23 -27.72 -0.42
CA ALA A 182 -11.86 -26.46 -0.79
C ALA A 182 -12.24 -26.51 -2.27
N THR A 183 -13.45 -26.94 -2.59
CA THR A 183 -13.95 -27.15 -3.96
C THR A 183 -13.96 -25.88 -4.82
N TRP A 184 -14.00 -24.69 -4.19
CA TRP A 184 -13.92 -23.39 -4.85
C TRP A 184 -12.49 -22.98 -5.24
N LEU A 185 -11.46 -23.62 -4.68
CA LEU A 185 -10.06 -23.22 -4.85
C LEU A 185 -9.54 -23.32 -6.30
N PRO A 186 -9.84 -24.38 -7.08
CA PRO A 186 -9.39 -24.48 -8.48
C PRO A 186 -9.86 -23.29 -9.31
N ASP A 187 -11.16 -23.00 -9.26
CA ASP A 187 -11.76 -21.89 -10.00
C ASP A 187 -11.23 -20.54 -9.50
N ALA A 188 -10.99 -20.38 -8.20
CA ALA A 188 -10.36 -19.18 -7.65
C ALA A 188 -8.93 -18.97 -8.17
N VAL A 189 -8.14 -20.05 -8.32
CA VAL A 189 -6.77 -19.97 -8.87
C VAL A 189 -6.80 -19.64 -10.36
N ILE A 190 -7.69 -20.26 -11.13
CA ILE A 190 -7.90 -19.93 -12.55
C ILE A 190 -8.22 -18.44 -12.69
N LEU A 191 -9.15 -17.93 -11.89
CA LEU A 191 -9.50 -16.50 -11.93
C LEU A 191 -8.29 -15.63 -11.62
N LEU A 192 -7.49 -15.92 -10.60
CA LEU A 192 -6.33 -15.10 -10.26
C LEU A 192 -5.26 -15.09 -11.36
N ILE A 193 -5.02 -16.23 -12.02
CA ILE A 193 -4.06 -16.36 -13.13
C ILE A 193 -4.58 -15.72 -14.42
N ARG A 194 -5.89 -15.79 -14.69
CA ARG A 194 -6.48 -15.36 -15.96
C ARG A 194 -7.08 -13.95 -15.96
N THR A 195 -7.22 -13.33 -14.80
CA THR A 195 -7.81 -11.98 -14.68
C THR A 195 -6.90 -10.98 -13.96
N ALA A 196 -5.80 -11.46 -13.38
CA ALA A 196 -4.90 -10.67 -12.55
C ALA A 196 -5.60 -9.93 -11.39
N MET A 197 -6.79 -10.35 -10.96
CA MET A 197 -7.50 -9.71 -9.84
C MET A 197 -6.64 -9.71 -8.56
N ARG A 198 -6.81 -8.69 -7.72
CA ARG A 198 -6.25 -8.73 -6.36
C ARG A 198 -7.04 -9.74 -5.53
N ARG A 199 -6.38 -10.37 -4.56
CA ARG A 199 -7.00 -11.32 -3.62
C ARG A 199 -8.29 -10.79 -2.97
N SER A 200 -8.25 -9.55 -2.48
CA SER A 200 -9.42 -8.92 -1.86
C SER A 200 -10.51 -8.56 -2.87
N GLU A 201 -10.15 -8.27 -4.13
CA GLU A 201 -11.12 -8.01 -5.20
C GLU A 201 -11.90 -9.30 -5.51
N LEU A 202 -11.21 -10.44 -5.61
CA LEU A 202 -11.85 -11.74 -5.83
C LEU A 202 -12.78 -12.13 -4.67
N VAL A 203 -12.34 -11.93 -3.42
CA VAL A 203 -13.11 -12.29 -2.22
C VAL A 203 -14.34 -11.39 -2.05
N GLY A 204 -14.22 -10.11 -2.42
CA GLY A 204 -15.33 -9.15 -2.31
C GLY A 204 -16.36 -9.24 -3.44
N LEU A 205 -16.08 -9.99 -4.51
CA LEU A 205 -16.92 -10.05 -5.71
C LEU A 205 -18.30 -10.66 -5.41
N GLN A 206 -19.37 -9.98 -5.83
CA GLN A 206 -20.74 -10.46 -5.68
C GLN A 206 -21.24 -11.09 -6.99
N CYS A 207 -22.20 -12.01 -6.91
CA CYS A 207 -22.82 -12.63 -8.08
C CYS A 207 -23.49 -11.58 -8.99
N GLY A 208 -24.07 -10.52 -8.42
CA GLY A 208 -24.66 -9.41 -9.17
C GLY A 208 -23.64 -8.54 -9.92
N ASP A 209 -22.35 -8.68 -9.61
CA ASP A 209 -21.27 -7.96 -10.30
C ASP A 209 -20.71 -8.75 -11.50
N VAL A 210 -21.25 -9.94 -11.80
CA VAL A 210 -20.77 -10.82 -12.87
C VAL A 210 -21.74 -10.78 -14.05
N ASP A 211 -21.29 -10.22 -15.16
CA ASP A 211 -22.02 -10.21 -16.43
C ASP A 211 -21.42 -11.27 -17.37
N LEU A 212 -22.03 -12.47 -17.36
CA LEU A 212 -21.61 -13.56 -18.22
C LEU A 212 -21.94 -13.32 -19.70
N ALA A 213 -22.93 -12.48 -20.03
CA ALA A 213 -23.25 -12.17 -21.41
C ALA A 213 -22.16 -11.29 -22.03
N ARG A 214 -21.77 -10.22 -21.32
CA ARG A 214 -20.66 -9.34 -21.70
C ARG A 214 -19.27 -9.93 -21.45
N SER A 215 -19.19 -11.05 -20.71
CA SER A 215 -17.94 -11.68 -20.27
C SER A 215 -17.07 -10.72 -19.44
N VAL A 216 -17.71 -10.05 -18.47
CA VAL A 216 -17.08 -9.04 -17.62
C VAL A 216 -17.44 -9.28 -16.16
N ALA A 217 -16.47 -9.10 -15.26
CA ALA A 217 -16.69 -8.96 -13.82
C ALA A 217 -16.46 -7.51 -13.38
N ILE A 218 -17.35 -6.97 -12.56
CA ILE A 218 -17.37 -5.58 -12.14
C ILE A 218 -16.83 -5.47 -10.72
N LEU A 219 -15.65 -4.86 -10.55
CA LEU A 219 -15.07 -4.64 -9.23
C LEU A 219 -15.57 -3.31 -8.67
N GLN A 220 -16.53 -3.36 -7.76
CA GLN A 220 -17.13 -2.17 -7.12
C GLN A 220 -16.14 -1.44 -6.22
N ASP A 221 -15.43 -2.17 -5.35
CA ASP A 221 -14.51 -1.59 -4.37
C ASP A 221 -13.05 -1.99 -4.68
N SER A 222 -12.47 -1.37 -5.71
CA SER A 222 -11.02 -1.52 -5.91
C SER A 222 -10.25 -0.83 -4.77
N LYS A 223 -9.00 -1.24 -4.55
CA LYS A 223 -8.09 -0.65 -3.54
C LYS A 223 -8.01 0.89 -3.59
N ASN A 224 -8.46 1.51 -4.69
CA ASN A 224 -8.41 2.94 -4.96
C ASN A 224 -9.78 3.64 -5.06
N GLY A 225 -10.89 2.98 -4.75
CA GLY A 225 -12.22 3.61 -4.71
C GLY A 225 -12.87 3.89 -6.07
N GLU A 226 -12.30 3.38 -7.16
CA GLU A 226 -12.86 3.46 -8.51
C GLU A 226 -13.34 2.09 -8.95
N GLN A 227 -14.52 2.05 -9.58
CA GLN A 227 -15.07 0.86 -10.21
C GLN A 227 -14.17 0.43 -11.38
N ARG A 228 -13.94 -0.87 -11.53
CA ARG A 228 -13.17 -1.42 -12.66
C ARG A 228 -13.84 -2.65 -13.23
N GLU A 229 -14.06 -2.63 -14.53
CA GLU A 229 -14.45 -3.82 -15.30
C GLU A 229 -13.22 -4.69 -15.59
N VAL A 230 -13.34 -5.99 -15.35
CA VAL A 230 -12.32 -7.00 -15.63
C VAL A 230 -12.85 -7.94 -16.70
N PRO A 231 -12.26 -7.96 -17.91
CA PRO A 231 -12.68 -8.88 -18.95
C PRO A 231 -12.33 -10.32 -18.57
N LEU A 232 -13.20 -11.25 -18.96
CA LEU A 232 -13.07 -12.68 -18.68
C LEU A 232 -12.76 -13.41 -19.98
N CYS A 233 -11.58 -14.04 -20.06
CA CYS A 233 -11.31 -15.02 -21.11
C CYS A 233 -12.21 -16.26 -20.95
N PRO A 234 -12.33 -17.15 -21.95
CA PRO A 234 -13.22 -18.31 -21.88
C PRO A 234 -13.04 -19.16 -20.61
N GLU A 235 -11.80 -19.45 -20.21
CA GLU A 235 -11.50 -20.22 -19.00
C GLU A 235 -11.95 -19.49 -17.73
N ALA A 236 -11.66 -18.19 -17.62
CA ALA A 236 -12.09 -17.37 -16.49
C ALA A 236 -13.62 -17.27 -16.41
N LYS A 237 -14.29 -17.15 -17.57
CA LYS A 237 -15.75 -17.12 -17.69
C LYS A 237 -16.37 -18.43 -17.20
N MET A 238 -15.80 -19.58 -17.57
CA MET A 238 -16.26 -20.88 -17.09
C MET A 238 -16.06 -21.03 -15.57
N ALA A 239 -14.89 -20.65 -15.06
CA ALA A 239 -14.58 -20.72 -13.64
C ALA A 239 -15.53 -19.86 -12.80
N ILE A 240 -15.75 -18.60 -13.19
CA ILE A 240 -16.65 -17.71 -12.45
C ILE A 240 -18.12 -18.14 -12.59
N ALA A 241 -18.53 -18.71 -13.72
CA ALA A 241 -19.87 -19.23 -13.90
C ALA A 241 -20.15 -20.39 -12.95
N ARG A 242 -19.21 -21.33 -12.78
CA ARG A 242 -19.33 -22.43 -11.80
C ARG A 242 -19.46 -21.91 -10.37
N LEU A 243 -18.59 -20.98 -9.98
CA LEU A 243 -18.64 -20.38 -8.64
C LEU A 243 -19.94 -19.61 -8.39
N THR A 244 -20.43 -18.88 -9.40
CA THR A 244 -21.68 -18.11 -9.31
C THR A 244 -22.89 -19.03 -9.24
N ALA A 245 -22.92 -20.09 -10.05
CA ALA A 245 -23.99 -21.09 -10.00
C ALA A 245 -24.07 -21.80 -8.63
N ASP A 246 -22.91 -22.18 -8.07
CA ASP A 246 -22.84 -22.73 -6.71
C ASP A 246 -23.34 -21.73 -5.65
N ALA A 247 -22.90 -20.47 -5.74
CA ALA A 247 -23.33 -19.42 -4.82
C ALA A 247 -24.85 -19.21 -4.86
N VAL A 248 -25.44 -19.11 -6.05
CA VAL A 248 -26.90 -18.96 -6.25
C VAL A 248 -27.65 -20.18 -5.69
N LYS A 249 -27.17 -21.40 -5.97
CA LYS A 249 -27.77 -22.63 -5.45
C LYS A 249 -27.78 -22.66 -3.91
N GLN A 250 -26.77 -22.07 -3.27
CA GLN A 250 -26.66 -21.97 -1.82
C GLN A 250 -27.29 -20.68 -1.22
N GLY A 251 -27.96 -19.85 -2.03
CA GLY A 251 -28.57 -18.59 -1.57
C GLY A 251 -27.56 -17.52 -1.15
N ARG A 252 -26.29 -17.61 -1.60
CA ARG A 252 -25.19 -16.73 -1.24
C ARG A 252 -25.01 -15.63 -2.30
N LYS A 253 -24.83 -14.38 -1.85
CA LYS A 253 -24.56 -13.24 -2.73
C LYS A 253 -23.11 -13.12 -3.17
N ALA A 254 -22.15 -13.47 -2.31
CA ALA A 254 -20.74 -13.45 -2.64
C ALA A 254 -20.40 -14.58 -3.63
N VAL A 255 -19.46 -14.39 -4.56
CA VAL A 255 -19.04 -15.43 -5.51
C VAL A 255 -18.26 -16.54 -4.81
N LEU A 256 -17.40 -16.21 -3.84
CA LEU A 256 -16.68 -17.19 -3.03
C LEU A 256 -17.38 -17.48 -1.69
N PRO A 257 -17.33 -18.72 -1.18
CA PRO A 257 -17.94 -19.10 0.09
C PRO A 257 -17.09 -18.69 1.30
N ILE A 258 -16.27 -17.64 1.16
CA ILE A 258 -15.34 -17.15 2.17
C ILE A 258 -15.33 -15.62 2.15
N ASN A 259 -15.26 -15.03 3.33
CA ASN A 259 -15.26 -13.57 3.50
C ASN A 259 -13.89 -13.04 3.95
N ASP A 260 -12.97 -13.93 4.34
CA ASP A 260 -11.61 -13.57 4.76
C ASP A 260 -10.60 -13.80 3.60
N PRO A 261 -9.96 -12.73 3.09
CA PRO A 261 -8.91 -12.87 2.10
C PRO A 261 -7.73 -13.74 2.54
N GLU A 262 -7.40 -13.81 3.82
CA GLU A 262 -6.30 -14.68 4.28
C GLU A 262 -6.63 -16.17 4.11
N ALA A 263 -7.90 -16.56 4.21
CA ALA A 263 -8.34 -17.94 3.98
C ALA A 263 -7.94 -18.44 2.57
N VAL A 264 -8.04 -17.59 1.54
CA VAL A 264 -7.54 -17.91 0.18
C VAL A 264 -6.06 -18.21 0.20
N SER A 265 -5.27 -17.38 0.90
CA SER A 265 -3.82 -17.53 0.93
C SER A 265 -3.37 -18.77 1.68
N PHE A 266 -4.05 -19.14 2.76
CA PHE A 266 -3.81 -20.39 3.47
C PHE A 266 -4.20 -21.62 2.64
N ALA A 267 -5.36 -21.59 1.99
CA ALA A 267 -5.80 -22.67 1.11
C ALA A 267 -4.80 -22.87 -0.05
N PHE A 268 -4.38 -21.78 -0.68
CA PHE A 268 -3.38 -21.80 -1.74
C PHE A 268 -2.02 -22.30 -1.27
N ARG A 269 -1.52 -21.84 -0.10
CA ARG A 269 -0.23 -22.31 0.43
C ARG A 269 -0.22 -23.82 0.66
N ARG A 270 -1.33 -24.38 1.18
CA ARG A 270 -1.49 -25.83 1.33
C ARG A 270 -1.50 -26.54 -0.03
N ALA A 271 -2.12 -25.96 -1.05
CA ALA A 271 -2.08 -26.51 -2.40
C ALA A 271 -0.67 -26.50 -2.99
N VAL A 272 0.12 -25.44 -2.78
CA VAL A 272 1.54 -25.37 -3.21
C VAL A 272 2.37 -26.47 -2.53
N VAL A 273 2.18 -26.69 -1.23
CA VAL A 273 2.87 -27.78 -0.51
C VAL A 273 2.51 -29.15 -1.08
N ARG A 274 1.22 -29.40 -1.36
CA ARG A 274 0.78 -30.66 -1.98
C ARG A 274 1.32 -30.83 -3.40
N ALA A 275 1.33 -29.77 -4.20
CA ALA A 275 1.89 -29.78 -5.54
C ALA A 275 3.39 -30.10 -5.53
N ARG A 276 4.13 -29.55 -4.55
CA ARG A 276 5.55 -29.88 -4.35
C ARG A 276 5.75 -31.35 -4.00
N ALA A 277 4.99 -31.86 -3.02
CA ALA A 277 5.08 -33.26 -2.62
C ALA A 277 4.79 -34.20 -3.80
N ARG A 278 3.75 -33.89 -4.59
CA ARG A 278 3.42 -34.67 -5.79
C ARG A 278 4.52 -34.62 -6.85
N TYR A 279 5.14 -33.46 -7.07
CA TYR A 279 6.28 -33.36 -7.97
C TYR A 279 7.46 -34.23 -7.52
N GLU A 280 7.76 -34.23 -6.21
CA GLU A 280 8.82 -35.07 -5.65
C GLU A 280 8.51 -36.57 -5.78
N GLU A 281 7.25 -36.96 -5.58
CA GLU A 281 6.76 -38.33 -5.84
C GLU A 281 6.91 -38.74 -7.31
N ASP A 282 6.48 -37.88 -8.24
CA ASP A 282 6.55 -38.14 -9.68
C ASP A 282 8.02 -38.25 -10.14
N CYS A 283 8.92 -37.39 -9.63
CA CYS A 283 10.36 -37.49 -9.89
C CYS A 283 10.99 -38.77 -9.32
N ALA A 284 10.61 -39.17 -8.11
CA ALA A 284 11.09 -40.42 -7.51
C ALA A 284 10.62 -41.63 -8.33
N ALA A 285 9.36 -41.62 -8.78
CA ALA A 285 8.80 -42.67 -9.62
C ALA A 285 9.47 -42.76 -11.01
N SER A 286 9.88 -41.62 -11.58
CA SER A 286 10.56 -41.57 -12.88
C SER A 286 12.09 -41.71 -12.79
N GLY A 287 12.67 -41.78 -11.59
CA GLY A 287 14.12 -41.74 -11.38
C GLY A 287 14.79 -40.40 -11.75
N ALA A 288 14.01 -39.31 -11.88
CA ALA A 288 14.51 -38.00 -12.23
C ALA A 288 15.05 -37.25 -11.00
N VAL A 289 16.06 -36.39 -11.20
CA VAL A 289 16.57 -35.52 -10.15
C VAL A 289 15.59 -34.37 -9.91
N CYS A 290 15.05 -34.28 -8.69
CA CYS A 290 14.16 -33.18 -8.30
C CYS A 290 14.89 -31.84 -8.31
N ASP A 291 14.37 -30.84 -9.02
CA ASP A 291 14.83 -29.46 -8.86
C ASP A 291 14.36 -28.93 -7.49
N SER A 292 15.29 -28.59 -6.61
CA SER A 292 15.01 -28.00 -5.29
C SER A 292 14.21 -26.69 -5.33
N LYS A 293 14.21 -25.97 -6.45
CA LYS A 293 13.52 -24.67 -6.60
C LYS A 293 12.09 -24.79 -7.13
N PHE A 294 11.74 -25.90 -7.77
CA PHE A 294 10.42 -26.13 -8.36
C PHE A 294 9.31 -26.08 -7.29
N MET A 295 8.20 -25.38 -7.53
CA MET A 295 7.13 -25.16 -6.54
C MET A 295 7.57 -24.52 -5.21
N HIS A 296 8.79 -23.97 -5.13
CA HIS A 296 9.29 -23.35 -3.90
C HIS A 296 8.96 -21.85 -3.82
N GLY A 297 8.57 -21.41 -2.63
CA GLY A 297 8.41 -19.99 -2.30
C GLY A 297 7.25 -19.29 -2.99
N ILE A 298 6.38 -19.98 -3.73
CA ILE A 298 5.24 -19.40 -4.47
C ILE A 298 4.21 -18.81 -3.50
N ARG A 299 3.74 -17.60 -3.81
CA ARG A 299 2.70 -16.88 -3.07
C ARG A 299 1.49 -16.66 -3.97
N LEU A 300 0.32 -16.51 -3.37
CA LEU A 300 -0.92 -16.25 -4.13
C LEU A 300 -0.80 -15.01 -5.04
N HIS A 301 -0.11 -13.96 -4.57
CA HIS A 301 0.08 -12.76 -5.38
C HIS A 301 0.97 -12.99 -6.60
N ASP A 302 1.78 -14.04 -6.61
CA ASP A 302 2.61 -14.40 -7.76
C ASP A 302 1.76 -14.83 -8.96
N LEU A 303 0.53 -15.31 -8.74
CA LEU A 303 -0.41 -15.62 -9.82
C LEU A 303 -0.75 -14.36 -10.62
N ARG A 304 -1.00 -13.26 -9.91
CA ARG A 304 -1.21 -11.94 -10.52
C ARG A 304 0.08 -11.44 -11.20
N HIS A 305 1.23 -11.60 -10.57
CA HIS A 305 2.51 -11.23 -11.21
C HIS A 305 2.74 -12.01 -12.50
N HIS A 306 2.57 -13.32 -12.46
CA HIS A 306 2.68 -14.22 -13.61
C HIS A 306 1.72 -13.79 -14.72
N ALA A 307 0.43 -13.59 -14.42
CA ALA A 307 -0.56 -13.14 -15.40
C ALA A 307 -0.12 -11.87 -16.15
N VAL A 308 0.23 -10.82 -15.40
CA VAL A 308 0.63 -9.53 -15.97
C VAL A 308 1.94 -9.65 -16.76
N SER A 309 2.91 -10.41 -16.25
CA SER A 309 4.18 -10.65 -16.95
C SER A 309 4.00 -11.46 -18.23
N VAL A 310 3.15 -12.48 -18.23
CA VAL A 310 2.84 -13.27 -19.44
C VAL A 310 2.17 -12.38 -20.47
N TRP A 311 1.14 -11.61 -20.12
CA TRP A 311 0.46 -10.73 -21.09
C TRP A 311 1.36 -9.62 -21.63
N ALA A 312 2.21 -9.04 -20.79
CA ALA A 312 3.20 -8.05 -21.22
C ALA A 312 4.21 -8.66 -22.23
N ARG A 313 4.59 -9.93 -22.04
CA ARG A 313 5.50 -10.65 -22.93
C ARG A 313 4.84 -11.11 -24.22
N THR A 314 3.66 -11.71 -24.18
CA THR A 314 2.99 -12.23 -25.38
C THR A 314 2.57 -11.12 -26.35
N GLY A 315 2.41 -9.88 -25.86
CA GLY A 315 2.19 -8.71 -26.73
C GLY A 315 0.78 -8.60 -27.31
N GLY A 316 -0.16 -9.45 -26.87
CA GLY A 316 -1.55 -9.41 -27.31
C GLY A 316 -2.39 -8.27 -26.72
N LEU A 317 -1.82 -7.46 -25.81
CA LEU A 317 -2.47 -6.31 -25.20
C LEU A 317 -1.54 -5.10 -25.24
N SER A 318 -2.08 -3.95 -25.63
CA SER A 318 -1.38 -2.67 -25.51
C SER A 318 -1.12 -2.30 -24.04
N LEU A 319 -0.22 -1.34 -23.81
CA LEU A 319 0.08 -0.82 -22.47
C LEU A 319 -1.19 -0.34 -21.74
N ILE A 320 -2.09 0.34 -22.44
CA ILE A 320 -3.32 0.89 -21.88
C ILE A 320 -4.27 -0.24 -21.49
N GLU A 321 -4.43 -1.25 -22.33
CA GLU A 321 -5.26 -2.42 -22.05
C GLU A 321 -4.70 -3.23 -20.86
N LEU A 322 -3.38 -3.46 -20.82
CA LEU A 322 -2.73 -4.10 -19.68
C LEU A 322 -2.99 -3.33 -18.39
N MET A 323 -2.84 -2.00 -18.41
CA MET A 323 -3.13 -1.16 -17.25
C MET A 323 -4.60 -1.23 -16.83
N LYS A 324 -5.53 -1.23 -17.78
CA LYS A 324 -6.98 -1.36 -17.54
C LYS A 324 -7.31 -2.71 -16.90
N VAL A 325 -6.87 -3.82 -17.47
CA VAL A 325 -7.16 -5.17 -16.95
C VAL A 325 -6.54 -5.37 -15.57
N SER A 326 -5.26 -5.02 -15.42
CA SER A 326 -4.54 -5.23 -14.16
C SER A 326 -4.88 -4.18 -13.09
N GLY A 327 -5.46 -3.03 -13.44
CA GLY A 327 -5.78 -1.96 -12.50
C GLY A 327 -4.54 -1.25 -11.93
N HIS A 328 -3.54 -1.01 -12.78
CA HIS A 328 -2.38 -0.15 -12.47
C HIS A 328 -2.68 1.28 -12.91
N LYS A 329 -2.56 2.25 -11.98
CA LYS A 329 -2.81 3.68 -12.27
C LYS A 329 -1.67 4.40 -13.03
N SER A 330 -0.49 3.80 -13.15
CA SER A 330 0.62 4.41 -13.86
C SER A 330 1.48 3.36 -14.57
N PRO A 331 2.04 3.70 -15.74
CA PRO A 331 2.97 2.83 -16.46
C PRO A 331 4.17 2.41 -15.60
N ARG A 332 4.65 3.31 -14.73
CA ARG A 332 5.76 3.02 -13.79
C ARG A 332 5.47 1.84 -12.85
N MET A 333 4.21 1.61 -12.48
CA MET A 333 3.85 0.42 -11.70
C MET A 333 3.89 -0.84 -12.56
N LEU A 334 3.47 -0.75 -13.83
CA LEU A 334 3.49 -1.87 -14.77
C LEU A 334 4.91 -2.23 -15.23
N ALA A 335 5.82 -1.26 -15.27
CA ALA A 335 7.22 -1.49 -15.65
C ALA A 335 7.93 -2.56 -14.79
N ARG A 336 7.41 -2.87 -13.59
CA ARG A 336 7.92 -3.96 -12.73
C ARG A 336 7.64 -5.36 -13.28
N TYR A 337 6.74 -5.48 -14.24
CA TYR A 337 6.31 -6.75 -14.83
C TYR A 337 6.84 -6.93 -16.26
N ALA A 338 7.27 -5.83 -16.89
CA ALA A 338 7.78 -5.77 -18.24
C ALA A 338 9.31 -5.97 -18.29
N HIS A 339 9.80 -7.01 -17.61
CA HIS A 339 11.16 -7.48 -17.79
C HIS A 339 11.20 -8.35 -19.05
N LEU A 340 11.22 -7.68 -20.21
CA LEU A 340 11.43 -8.33 -21.49
C LEU A 340 12.90 -8.73 -21.57
N SER A 341 13.20 -10.00 -21.86
CA SER A 341 14.59 -10.36 -22.16
C SER A 341 14.99 -9.80 -23.52
N SER A 342 16.28 -9.49 -23.71
CA SER A 342 16.78 -9.02 -25.00
C SER A 342 16.49 -10.02 -26.13
N GLU A 343 16.50 -11.32 -25.80
CA GLU A 343 16.14 -12.42 -26.71
C GLU A 343 14.67 -12.37 -27.12
N GLU A 344 13.75 -12.15 -26.18
CA GLU A 344 12.31 -12.00 -26.45
C GLU A 344 12.03 -10.77 -27.33
N VAL A 345 12.76 -9.67 -27.08
CA VAL A 345 12.67 -8.46 -27.92
C VAL A 345 13.22 -8.75 -29.31
N ALA A 346 14.36 -9.43 -29.43
CA ALA A 346 14.93 -9.80 -30.72
C ALA A 346 13.99 -10.72 -31.54
N ALA A 347 13.36 -11.71 -30.89
CA ALA A 347 12.41 -12.60 -31.54
C ALA A 347 11.19 -11.85 -32.08
N LYS A 348 10.68 -10.84 -31.34
CA LYS A 348 9.63 -9.95 -31.82
C LYS A 348 10.10 -9.06 -32.95
N MET A 349 11.32 -8.51 -32.88
CA MET A 349 11.87 -7.70 -33.96
C MET A 349 11.98 -8.49 -35.26
N ALA A 350 12.26 -9.79 -35.20
CA ALA A 350 12.30 -10.67 -36.37
C ALA A 350 10.93 -10.88 -37.03
N THR A 351 9.82 -10.67 -36.32
CA THR A 351 8.46 -10.75 -36.89
C THR A 351 7.90 -9.40 -37.34
N LEU A 352 8.61 -8.30 -37.06
CA LEU A 352 8.27 -6.99 -37.60
C LEU A 352 8.76 -6.95 -39.06
N ASN A 353 7.83 -7.03 -40.01
CA ASN A 353 8.13 -6.73 -41.41
C ASN A 353 8.48 -5.23 -41.50
N VAL A 354 9.76 -4.92 -41.67
CA VAL A 354 10.27 -3.58 -42.01
C VAL A 354 10.49 -3.52 -43.51
#